data_AF-A0A3C1UB33-F1
#
_entry.id   AF-A0A3C1UB33-F1
#
_cell.length_a   1.000
_cell.length_b   1.000
_cell.length_c   1.000
_cell.angle_alpha   90.00
_cell.angle_beta   90.00
_cell.angle_gamma   90.00
#
_symmetry.space_group_name_H-M   'P 1'
#
loop_
_entity.id
_entity.type
_entity.pdbx_description
1 polymer ?
#
loop_
_entity_poly.entity_id
_entity_poly.type
_entity_poly.pdbx_seq_one_letter_code
_entity_poly.pdbx_strand_id
1 'polypeptide(L)'
;IAMGATIALTAYYFHTISWAGFISNALILPIFPIFMGIAVLIILLACGDMNIDALNHIADMLVTYANSVARFISQLPFSVTKEVYFSEYDVLFYFICITFLTLFIKRRKWLYMNLCIANCAFAVVLHTLTLNSFPTSGCVAFNAYDCTPIVFYQDGNAYYWTPDDGSKFKPEDFRRQHTGFFAAHGIDTFTEANDSSKIQNVALRSPYARIFSHTILMAGNNRWKKITGEKKVNIDFCVITKRFNGTVEDLARLYNINHMVISGNVYEPNTPSIIDQCRRFGIKCLNLREKSLIID
;
A
#
# COMPACT_ATOMS: atom_id res chain seq x y z
N ILE A 1 27.68 0.25 -0.30
CA ILE A 1 26.93 -0.34 0.84
C ILE A 1 25.74 0.56 1.22
N ALA A 2 25.96 1.83 1.61
CA ALA A 2 24.87 2.75 1.99
C ALA A 2 23.77 2.92 0.92
N MET A 3 24.13 3.12 -0.36
CA MET A 3 23.14 3.23 -1.46
C MET A 3 22.34 1.94 -1.70
N GLY A 4 22.96 0.77 -1.50
CA GLY A 4 22.25 -0.51 -1.63
C GLY A 4 21.23 -0.69 -0.50
N ALA A 5 21.62 -0.31 0.72
CA ALA A 5 20.72 -0.32 1.88
C ALA A 5 19.49 0.57 1.68
N THR A 6 19.67 1.76 1.09
CA THR A 6 18.55 2.66 0.81
C THR A 6 17.57 2.07 -0.21
N ILE A 7 18.05 1.35 -1.23
CA ILE A 7 17.17 0.69 -2.21
C ILE A 7 16.29 -0.36 -1.54
N ALA A 8 16.89 -1.22 -0.72
CA ALA A 8 16.15 -2.27 -0.02
C ALA A 8 15.06 -1.68 0.89
N LEU A 9 15.39 -0.61 1.61
CA LEU A 9 14.44 0.05 2.51
C LEU A 9 13.31 0.75 1.73
N THR A 10 13.63 1.43 0.62
CA THR A 10 12.61 2.06 -0.22
C THR A 10 11.71 1.04 -0.90
N ALA A 11 12.28 -0.09 -1.34
CA ALA A 11 11.53 -1.19 -1.95
C ALA A 11 10.56 -1.84 -0.96
N TYR A 12 11.00 -2.06 0.28
CA TYR A 12 10.17 -2.59 1.35
C TYR A 12 9.04 -1.64 1.76
N TYR A 13 9.34 -0.37 2.01
CA TYR A 13 8.34 0.55 2.55
C TYR A 13 7.35 1.07 1.50
N PHE A 14 7.83 1.32 0.28
CA PHE A 14 7.01 1.92 -0.77
C PHE A 14 6.55 0.92 -1.83
N HIS A 15 6.94 -0.35 -1.76
CA HIS A 15 6.68 -1.35 -2.80
C HIS A 15 7.07 -0.87 -4.22
N THR A 16 8.11 -0.02 -4.28
CA THR A 16 8.63 0.57 -5.51
C THR A 16 10.16 0.55 -5.51
N ILE A 17 10.76 0.22 -6.64
CA ILE A 17 12.21 0.32 -6.83
C ILE A 17 12.49 1.48 -7.79
N SER A 18 13.17 2.51 -7.30
CA SER A 18 13.67 3.60 -8.13
C SER A 18 15.08 3.30 -8.63
N TRP A 19 15.18 2.64 -9.79
CA TRP A 19 16.45 2.42 -10.49
C TRP A 19 17.10 3.75 -10.88
N ALA A 20 16.27 4.73 -11.25
CA ALA A 20 16.69 6.09 -11.52
C ALA A 20 17.41 6.73 -10.33
N GLY A 21 16.88 6.60 -9.11
CA GLY A 21 17.51 7.12 -7.90
C GLY A 21 18.87 6.48 -7.63
N PHE A 22 19.01 5.17 -7.87
CA PHE A 22 20.29 4.48 -7.72
C PHE A 22 21.34 4.98 -8.72
N ILE A 23 20.98 5.05 -10.00
CA ILE A 23 21.90 5.51 -11.07
C ILE A 23 22.28 6.97 -10.83
N SER A 24 21.31 7.82 -10.45
CA SER A 24 21.56 9.23 -10.13
C SER A 24 22.58 9.37 -9.00
N ASN A 25 22.34 8.66 -7.89
CA ASN A 25 23.21 8.73 -6.72
C ASN A 25 24.60 8.15 -7.02
N ALA A 26 24.69 7.06 -7.79
CA ALA A 26 25.98 6.48 -8.18
C ALA A 26 26.84 7.46 -9.01
N LEU A 27 26.22 8.27 -9.87
CA LEU A 27 26.92 9.22 -10.75
C LEU A 27 27.20 10.57 -10.06
N ILE A 28 26.30 11.06 -9.22
CA ILE A 28 26.41 12.39 -8.57
C ILE A 28 27.27 12.33 -7.30
N LEU A 29 27.16 11.28 -6.50
CA LEU A 29 27.80 11.22 -5.18
C LEU A 29 29.35 11.28 -5.22
N PRO A 30 30.05 10.72 -6.22
CA PRO A 30 31.50 10.92 -6.36
C PRO A 30 31.91 12.37 -6.64
N ILE A 31 31.02 13.16 -7.24
CA ILE A 31 31.30 14.53 -7.67
C ILE A 31 30.99 15.53 -6.55
N PHE A 32 30.07 15.19 -5.65
CA PHE A 32 29.62 16.07 -4.58
C PHE A 32 30.75 16.62 -3.69
N PRO A 33 31.76 15.82 -3.27
CA PRO A 33 32.90 16.33 -2.51
C PRO A 33 33.75 17.34 -3.29
N ILE A 34 33.93 17.12 -4.60
CA ILE A 34 34.68 18.02 -5.50
C ILE A 34 33.91 19.33 -5.65
N PHE A 35 32.60 19.24 -5.88
CA PHE A 35 31.72 20.41 -5.96
C PHE A 35 31.77 21.26 -4.69
N MET A 36 31.65 20.64 -3.52
CA MET A 36 31.75 21.33 -2.24
C MET A 36 33.14 21.93 -2.00
N GLY A 37 34.21 21.21 -2.36
CA GLY A 37 35.58 21.71 -2.27
C GLY A 37 35.80 22.97 -3.10
N ILE A 38 35.36 22.96 -4.36
CA ILE A 38 35.45 24.11 -5.26
C ILE A 38 34.60 25.28 -4.73
N ALA A 39 33.38 25.02 -4.26
CA ALA A 39 32.52 26.06 -3.71
C ALA A 39 33.17 26.77 -2.51
N VAL A 40 33.77 26.02 -1.58
CA VAL A 40 34.52 26.60 -0.45
C VAL A 40 35.72 27.41 -0.94
N LEU A 41 36.45 26.91 -1.94
CA LEU A 41 37.63 27.57 -2.48
C LEU A 41 37.28 28.87 -3.21
N ILE A 42 36.16 28.91 -3.95
CA ILE A 42 35.61 30.14 -4.55
C ILE A 42 35.31 31.17 -3.47
N ILE A 43 34.63 30.78 -2.38
CA ILE A 43 34.29 31.70 -1.28
C ILE A 43 35.55 32.28 -0.64
N LEU A 44 36.56 31.44 -0.36
CA LEU A 44 37.82 31.88 0.25
C LEU A 44 38.60 32.84 -0.67
N LEU A 45 38.68 32.55 -1.97
CA LEU A 45 39.37 33.40 -2.94
C LEU A 45 38.62 34.71 -3.21
N ALA A 46 37.28 34.67 -3.21
CA ALA A 46 36.45 35.87 -3.34
C ALA A 46 36.62 36.81 -2.15
N CYS A 47 36.80 36.29 -0.92
CA CYS A 47 37.15 37.12 0.24
C CYS A 47 38.54 37.75 0.16
N GLY A 48 39.44 37.21 -0.67
CA GLY A 48 40.80 37.70 -0.85
C GLY A 48 41.01 38.56 -2.12
N ASP A 49 39.93 38.98 -2.79
CA ASP A 49 39.96 39.71 -4.07
C ASP A 49 40.81 39.02 -5.17
N MET A 50 40.86 37.69 -5.15
CA MET A 50 41.61 36.90 -6.14
C MET A 50 40.72 36.53 -7.34
N ASN A 51 41.32 36.36 -8.52
CA ASN A 51 40.58 35.93 -9.71
C ASN A 51 40.02 34.50 -9.50
N ILE A 52 38.70 34.36 -9.66
CA ILE A 52 37.94 33.11 -9.50
C ILE A 52 37.38 32.55 -10.82
N ASP A 53 37.69 33.15 -11.97
CA ASP A 53 37.11 32.82 -13.27
C ASP A 53 37.34 31.34 -13.64
N ALA A 54 38.55 30.83 -13.40
CA ALA A 54 38.89 29.43 -13.65
C ALA A 54 38.07 28.47 -12.78
N LEU A 55 37.86 28.80 -11.49
CA LEU A 55 37.07 27.96 -10.59
C LEU A 55 35.58 28.02 -10.91
N ASN A 56 35.06 29.19 -11.28
CA ASN A 56 33.68 29.34 -11.74
C ASN A 56 33.43 28.48 -12.99
N HIS A 57 34.36 28.47 -13.94
CA HIS A 57 34.24 27.62 -15.12
C HIS A 57 34.17 26.12 -14.78
N ILE A 58 34.97 25.66 -13.81
CA ILE A 58 34.92 24.27 -13.34
C ILE A 58 33.59 24.01 -12.63
N ALA A 59 33.10 24.93 -11.79
CA ALA A 59 31.81 24.80 -11.12
C ALA A 59 30.65 24.69 -12.13
N ASP A 60 30.65 25.52 -13.17
CA ASP A 60 29.65 25.48 -14.26
C ASP A 60 29.67 24.15 -15.02
N MET A 61 30.86 23.59 -15.27
CA MET A 61 30.98 22.25 -15.86
C MET A 61 30.36 21.18 -14.97
N LEU A 62 30.58 21.23 -13.65
CA LEU A 62 29.99 20.26 -12.71
C LEU A 62 28.46 20.38 -12.65
N VAL A 63 27.92 21.61 -12.67
CA VAL A 63 26.47 21.85 -12.71
C VAL A 63 25.86 21.34 -14.01
N THR A 64 26.53 21.60 -15.15
CA THR A 64 26.08 21.12 -16.46
C THR A 64 26.08 19.59 -16.53
N TYR A 65 27.10 18.94 -15.95
CA TYR A 65 27.15 17.50 -15.82
C TYR A 65 25.99 16.95 -14.99
N ALA A 66 25.75 17.50 -13.78
CA ALA A 66 24.67 17.07 -12.91
C ALA A 66 23.29 17.20 -13.59
N ASN A 67 23.06 18.31 -14.29
CA ASN A 67 21.84 18.52 -15.07
C ASN A 67 21.69 17.54 -16.24
N SER A 68 22.79 17.16 -16.88
CA SER A 68 22.79 16.17 -17.96
C SER A 68 22.44 14.78 -17.45
N VAL A 69 23.00 14.39 -16.29
CA VAL A 69 22.63 13.14 -15.60
C VAL A 69 21.15 13.14 -15.23
N ALA A 70 20.63 14.23 -14.67
CA ALA A 70 19.22 14.34 -14.33
C ALA A 70 18.29 14.20 -15.56
N ARG A 71 18.65 14.84 -16.68
CA ARG A 71 17.91 14.72 -17.95
C ARG A 71 17.95 13.30 -18.50
N PHE A 72 19.13 12.67 -18.52
CA PHE A 72 19.29 11.28 -18.96
C PHE A 72 18.40 10.34 -18.15
N ILE A 73 18.37 10.53 -16.83
CA ILE A 73 17.57 9.71 -15.91
C ILE A 73 16.07 9.93 -16.10
N SER A 74 15.65 11.16 -16.36
CA SER A 74 14.23 11.47 -16.63
C SER A 74 13.68 10.81 -17.89
N GLN A 75 14.57 10.44 -18.84
CA GLN A 75 14.19 9.85 -20.12
C GLN A 75 14.20 8.32 -20.11
N LEU A 76 14.70 7.68 -19.04
CA LEU A 76 14.81 6.23 -18.97
C LEU A 76 13.43 5.56 -18.80
N PRO A 77 12.96 4.74 -19.77
CA PRO A 77 11.80 3.87 -19.55
C PRO A 77 12.15 2.86 -18.44
N PHE A 78 11.17 2.51 -17.59
CA PHE A 78 11.36 1.66 -16.40
C PHE A 78 12.18 2.27 -15.25
N SER A 79 12.27 3.61 -15.17
CA SER A 79 12.92 4.32 -14.06
C SER A 79 12.41 3.92 -12.67
N VAL A 80 11.15 3.48 -12.60
CA VAL A 80 10.51 2.97 -11.39
C VAL A 80 9.76 1.67 -11.71
N THR A 81 10.13 0.58 -11.05
CA THR A 81 9.29 -0.62 -10.98
C THR A 81 8.31 -0.44 -9.83
N LYS A 82 7.00 -0.49 -10.12
CA LYS A 82 5.93 -0.33 -9.12
C LYS A 82 5.26 -1.66 -8.83
N GLU A 83 4.62 -1.75 -7.67
CA GLU A 83 3.75 -2.86 -7.27
C GLU A 83 4.47 -4.20 -7.08
N VAL A 84 5.69 -4.16 -6.54
CA VAL A 84 6.42 -5.38 -6.16
C VAL A 84 6.28 -5.58 -4.66
N TYR A 85 5.68 -6.69 -4.27
CA TYR A 85 5.61 -7.07 -2.86
C TYR A 85 7.01 -7.48 -2.38
N PHE A 86 7.44 -6.92 -1.26
CA PHE A 86 8.68 -7.28 -0.60
C PHE A 86 8.36 -7.69 0.83
N SER A 87 8.67 -8.92 1.18
CA SER A 87 8.56 -9.45 2.53
C SER A 87 9.74 -8.96 3.39
N GLU A 88 9.59 -8.98 4.71
CA GLU A 88 10.67 -8.67 5.67
C GLU A 88 11.89 -9.59 5.45
N TYR A 89 11.63 -10.84 5.08
CA TYR A 89 12.67 -11.81 4.77
C TYR A 89 13.46 -11.42 3.51
N ASP A 90 12.82 -10.84 2.49
CA ASP A 90 13.50 -10.44 1.25
C ASP A 90 14.55 -9.35 1.53
N VAL A 91 14.23 -8.42 2.43
CA VAL A 91 15.16 -7.37 2.89
C VAL A 91 16.35 -7.99 3.62
N LEU A 92 16.09 -8.95 4.53
CA LEU A 92 17.14 -9.66 5.25
C LEU A 92 18.09 -10.39 4.27
N PHE A 93 17.54 -11.16 3.33
CA PHE A 93 18.31 -11.88 2.33
C PHE A 93 19.12 -10.95 1.42
N TYR A 94 18.57 -9.78 1.09
CA TYR A 94 19.30 -8.75 0.34
C TYR A 94 20.54 -8.24 1.09
N PHE A 95 20.43 -7.96 2.39
CA PHE A 95 21.58 -7.55 3.20
C PHE A 95 22.64 -8.65 3.36
N ILE A 96 22.19 -9.91 3.49
CA ILE A 96 23.08 -11.07 3.50
C ILE A 96 23.85 -11.18 2.16
N CYS A 97 23.17 -10.98 1.03
CA CYS A 97 23.82 -10.92 -0.29
C CYS A 97 24.90 -9.84 -0.39
N ILE A 98 24.60 -8.61 0.05
CA ILE A 98 25.60 -7.52 0.07
C ILE A 98 26.81 -7.89 0.93
N THR A 99 26.56 -8.55 2.07
CA THR A 99 27.63 -8.98 2.99
C THR A 99 28.53 -10.01 2.32
N PHE A 100 27.97 -11.05 1.70
CA PHE A 100 28.76 -12.05 0.98
C PHE A 100 29.52 -11.47 -0.21
N LEU A 101 28.90 -10.56 -0.98
CA LEU A 101 29.58 -9.89 -2.08
C LEU A 101 30.76 -9.02 -1.58
N THR A 102 30.57 -8.31 -0.47
CA THR A 102 31.64 -7.50 0.15
C THR A 102 32.79 -8.39 0.64
N LEU A 103 32.47 -9.54 1.25
CA LEU A 103 33.47 -10.51 1.68
C LEU A 103 34.19 -11.16 0.50
N PHE A 104 33.48 -11.44 -0.60
CA PHE A 104 34.07 -11.91 -1.85
C PHE A 104 35.09 -10.90 -2.39
N ILE A 105 34.74 -9.61 -2.50
CA ILE A 105 35.65 -8.58 -3.01
C ILE A 105 36.89 -8.45 -2.11
N LYS A 106 36.72 -8.47 -0.78
CA LYS A 106 37.82 -8.30 0.18
C LYS A 106 38.74 -9.52 0.30
N ARG A 107 38.18 -10.73 0.27
CA ARG A 107 38.92 -11.98 0.53
C ARG A 107 39.24 -12.76 -0.75
N ARG A 108 38.59 -12.42 -1.87
CA ARG A 108 38.72 -13.05 -3.20
C ARG A 108 38.55 -14.57 -3.21
N LYS A 109 37.78 -15.11 -2.24
CA LYS A 109 37.48 -16.54 -2.13
C LYS A 109 36.14 -16.86 -2.79
N TRP A 110 36.15 -17.78 -3.75
CA TRP A 110 34.95 -18.25 -4.46
C TRP A 110 33.86 -18.83 -3.55
N LEU A 111 34.21 -19.31 -2.36
CA LEU A 111 33.24 -19.73 -1.33
C LEU A 111 32.16 -18.67 -1.09
N TYR A 112 32.52 -17.39 -0.98
CA TYR A 112 31.56 -16.32 -0.72
C TYR A 112 30.62 -16.06 -1.91
N MET A 113 31.07 -16.29 -3.14
CA MET A 113 30.20 -16.23 -4.31
C MET A 113 29.21 -17.39 -4.31
N ASN A 114 29.66 -18.61 -4.01
CA ASN A 114 28.76 -19.77 -3.92
C ASN A 114 27.71 -19.58 -2.82
N LEU A 115 28.09 -19.04 -1.66
CA LEU A 115 27.16 -18.68 -0.59
C LEU A 115 26.16 -17.60 -1.02
N CYS A 116 26.61 -16.59 -1.77
CA CYS A 116 25.71 -15.57 -2.31
C CYS A 116 24.69 -16.16 -3.28
N ILE A 117 25.11 -17.05 -4.18
CA ILE A 117 24.22 -17.71 -5.14
C ILE A 117 23.22 -18.61 -4.42
N ALA A 118 23.68 -19.42 -3.45
CA ALA A 118 22.81 -20.27 -2.64
C ALA A 118 21.77 -19.44 -1.86
N ASN A 119 22.19 -18.30 -1.30
CA ASN A 119 21.32 -17.36 -0.61
C ASN A 119 20.25 -16.77 -1.55
N CYS A 120 20.63 -16.36 -2.76
CA CYS A 120 19.67 -15.89 -3.77
C CYS A 120 18.66 -16.98 -4.15
N ALA A 121 19.12 -18.21 -4.38
CA ALA A 121 18.24 -19.33 -4.73
C ALA A 121 17.23 -19.62 -3.59
N PHE A 122 17.69 -19.62 -2.34
CA PHE A 122 16.83 -19.83 -1.19
C PHE A 122 15.83 -18.68 -0.99
N ALA A 123 16.26 -17.43 -1.17
CA ALA A 123 15.40 -16.26 -1.10
C ALA A 123 14.26 -16.34 -2.14
N VAL A 124 14.57 -16.74 -3.39
CA VAL A 124 13.55 -16.91 -4.44
C VAL A 124 12.52 -17.97 -4.04
N VAL A 125 12.95 -19.10 -3.48
CA VAL A 125 12.04 -20.16 -3.04
C VAL A 125 11.15 -19.68 -1.89
N LEU A 126 11.71 -18.98 -0.90
CA LEU A 126 10.90 -18.43 0.20
C LEU A 126 9.92 -17.36 -0.27
N HIS A 127 10.34 -16.52 -1.21
CA HIS A 127 9.49 -15.49 -1.79
C HIS A 127 8.29 -16.10 -2.53
N THR A 128 8.51 -17.12 -3.36
CA THR A 128 7.41 -17.81 -4.06
C THR A 128 6.47 -18.54 -3.11
N LEU A 129 6.98 -19.17 -2.06
CA LEU A 129 6.15 -19.78 -1.02
C LEU A 129 5.32 -18.74 -0.27
N THR A 130 5.89 -17.57 0.00
CA THR A 130 5.19 -16.46 0.66
C THR A 130 4.05 -15.95 -0.22
N LEU A 131 4.31 -15.71 -1.50
CA LEU A 131 3.29 -15.27 -2.46
C LEU A 131 2.16 -16.30 -2.61
N ASN A 132 2.50 -17.58 -2.69
CA ASN A 132 1.51 -18.67 -2.78
C ASN A 132 0.70 -18.88 -1.50
N SER A 133 1.14 -18.31 -0.37
CA SER A 133 0.41 -18.41 0.90
C SER A 133 -0.71 -17.37 1.01
N PHE A 134 -0.69 -16.32 0.19
CA PHE A 134 -1.79 -15.35 0.17
C PHE A 134 -3.03 -15.97 -0.48
N PRO A 135 -4.22 -15.78 0.12
CA PRO A 135 -5.45 -16.28 -0.46
C PRO A 135 -5.70 -15.62 -1.82
N THR A 136 -6.15 -16.40 -2.81
CA THR A 136 -6.42 -15.91 -4.18
C THR A 136 -7.80 -15.28 -4.32
N SER A 137 -8.67 -15.45 -3.32
CA SER A 137 -9.97 -14.82 -3.23
C SER A 137 -10.30 -14.42 -1.80
N GLY A 138 -11.07 -13.35 -1.64
CA GLY A 138 -11.43 -12.84 -0.33
C GLY A 138 -12.18 -11.52 -0.40
N CYS A 139 -12.68 -11.07 0.75
CA CYS A 139 -13.40 -9.81 0.90
C CYS A 139 -12.81 -9.03 2.07
N VAL A 140 -12.60 -7.72 1.90
CA VAL A 140 -11.99 -6.86 2.91
C VAL A 140 -12.75 -5.54 2.97
N ALA A 141 -13.16 -5.15 4.18
CA ALA A 141 -13.73 -3.84 4.43
C ALA A 141 -12.62 -2.86 4.82
N PHE A 142 -12.37 -1.89 3.95
CA PHE A 142 -11.35 -0.87 4.19
C PHE A 142 -11.95 0.41 4.78
N ASN A 143 -11.12 1.12 5.53
CA ASN A 143 -11.41 2.45 6.01
C ASN A 143 -10.77 3.49 5.06
N ALA A 144 -11.57 4.16 4.24
CA ALA A 144 -11.12 5.33 3.49
C ALA A 144 -11.76 6.60 4.07
N TYR A 145 -11.05 7.73 4.03
CA TYR A 145 -11.37 8.98 4.74
C TYR A 145 -12.82 9.49 4.65
N ASP A 146 -13.52 9.20 3.54
CA ASP A 146 -14.90 9.66 3.32
C ASP A 146 -15.87 8.53 2.90
N CYS A 147 -15.39 7.32 2.69
CA CYS A 147 -16.22 6.17 2.31
C CYS A 147 -15.66 4.84 2.84
N THR A 148 -16.50 3.81 2.89
CA THR A 148 -16.14 2.48 3.39
C THR A 148 -16.14 1.51 2.21
N PRO A 149 -15.08 1.49 1.37
CA PRO A 149 -15.05 0.59 0.24
C PRO A 149 -14.96 -0.85 0.74
N ILE A 150 -15.88 -1.68 0.27
CA ILE A 150 -15.76 -3.13 0.37
C ILE A 150 -15.00 -3.56 -0.88
N VAL A 151 -13.80 -4.09 -0.70
CA VAL A 151 -12.97 -4.63 -1.76
C VAL A 151 -13.07 -6.14 -1.70
N PHE A 152 -13.36 -6.77 -2.83
CA PHE A 152 -13.32 -8.22 -2.96
C PHE A 152 -12.53 -8.58 -4.20
N TYR A 153 -11.79 -9.68 -4.10
CA TYR A 153 -10.86 -10.09 -5.14
C TYR A 153 -11.01 -11.59 -5.41
N GLN A 154 -10.75 -11.95 -6.66
CA GLN A 154 -10.75 -13.33 -7.13
C GLN A 154 -9.90 -13.40 -8.41
N ASP A 155 -9.03 -14.41 -8.50
CA ASP A 155 -8.28 -14.75 -9.71
C ASP A 155 -7.51 -13.55 -10.32
N GLY A 156 -6.81 -12.79 -9.47
CA GLY A 156 -6.00 -11.62 -9.87
C GLY A 156 -6.80 -10.35 -10.21
N ASN A 157 -8.14 -10.41 -10.09
CA ASN A 157 -9.01 -9.26 -10.30
C ASN A 157 -9.58 -8.78 -8.96
N ALA A 158 -9.46 -7.48 -8.69
CA ALA A 158 -10.13 -6.87 -7.55
C ALA A 158 -11.22 -5.91 -8.00
N TYR A 159 -12.27 -5.90 -7.21
CA TYR A 159 -13.45 -5.09 -7.39
C TYR A 159 -13.73 -4.34 -6.11
N TYR A 160 -14.24 -3.11 -6.23
CA TYR A 160 -14.69 -2.34 -5.08
C TYR A 160 -16.16 -1.97 -5.21
N TRP A 161 -16.82 -1.87 -4.06
CA TRP A 161 -18.20 -1.43 -3.93
C TRP A 161 -18.32 -0.35 -2.85
N THR A 162 -18.90 0.81 -3.23
CA THR A 162 -19.03 2.00 -2.38
C THR A 162 -20.49 2.51 -2.36
N PRO A 163 -21.36 1.93 -1.52
CA PRO A 163 -22.79 2.26 -1.52
C PRO A 163 -23.14 3.65 -0.95
N ASP A 164 -22.23 4.27 -0.20
CA ASP A 164 -22.47 5.47 0.62
C ASP A 164 -21.98 6.80 0.02
N ASP A 165 -22.06 6.92 -1.31
CA ASP A 165 -21.60 8.07 -2.12
C ASP A 165 -20.14 7.94 -2.54
N GLY A 166 -19.91 7.13 -3.58
CA GLY A 166 -18.60 6.90 -4.20
C GLY A 166 -18.05 8.09 -5.00
N SER A 167 -18.76 9.22 -5.10
CA SER A 167 -18.35 10.38 -5.91
C SER A 167 -16.98 10.96 -5.53
N LYS A 168 -16.58 10.79 -4.26
CA LYS A 168 -15.27 11.23 -3.75
C LYS A 168 -14.24 10.10 -3.68
N PHE A 169 -14.64 8.86 -3.94
CA PHE A 169 -13.70 7.74 -3.90
C PHE A 169 -12.79 7.79 -5.13
N LYS A 170 -11.49 7.91 -4.89
CA LYS A 170 -10.47 7.92 -5.93
C LYS A 170 -9.77 6.57 -5.96
N PRO A 171 -10.12 5.66 -6.89
CA PRO A 171 -9.59 4.30 -6.91
C PRO A 171 -8.07 4.26 -7.10
N GLU A 172 -7.52 5.19 -7.89
CA GLU A 172 -6.07 5.31 -8.13
C GLU A 172 -5.30 5.67 -6.86
N ASP A 173 -5.79 6.64 -6.08
CA ASP A 173 -5.16 7.03 -4.82
C ASP A 173 -5.27 5.91 -3.79
N PHE A 174 -6.40 5.20 -3.77
CA PHE A 174 -6.61 4.04 -2.90
C PHE A 174 -5.64 2.89 -3.24
N ARG A 175 -5.48 2.56 -4.52
CA ARG A 175 -4.53 1.54 -4.99
C ARG A 175 -3.09 1.88 -4.62
N ARG A 176 -2.70 3.16 -4.73
CA ARG A 176 -1.38 3.65 -4.31
C ARG A 176 -1.14 3.53 -2.81
N GLN A 177 -2.15 3.82 -1.99
CA GLN A 177 -2.04 3.72 -0.53
C GLN A 177 -1.94 2.26 -0.06
N HIS A 178 -2.59 1.33 -0.78
CA HIS A 178 -2.65 -0.09 -0.41
C HIS A 178 -1.85 -0.98 -1.36
N THR A 179 -0.82 -0.43 -2.02
CA THR A 179 -0.04 -1.16 -3.04
C THR A 179 0.53 -2.48 -2.51
N GLY A 180 0.94 -2.53 -1.24
CA GLY A 180 1.40 -3.78 -0.61
C GLY A 180 0.34 -4.87 -0.57
N PHE A 181 -0.92 -4.52 -0.29
CA PHE A 181 -2.05 -5.46 -0.32
C PHE A 181 -2.31 -5.98 -1.73
N PHE A 182 -2.37 -5.08 -2.71
CA PHE A 182 -2.60 -5.46 -4.12
C PHE A 182 -1.48 -6.34 -4.67
N ALA A 183 -0.22 -5.99 -4.40
CA ALA A 183 0.94 -6.76 -4.84
C ALA A 183 1.05 -8.13 -4.15
N ALA A 184 0.76 -8.20 -2.84
CA ALA A 184 0.80 -9.47 -2.09
C ALA A 184 -0.21 -10.50 -2.60
N HIS A 185 -1.41 -10.05 -2.98
CA HIS A 185 -2.49 -10.91 -3.47
C HIS A 185 -2.46 -11.10 -4.99
N GLY A 186 -1.41 -10.62 -5.68
CA GLY A 186 -1.28 -10.76 -7.14
C GLY A 186 -2.41 -10.10 -7.92
N ILE A 187 -2.90 -8.96 -7.44
CA ILE A 187 -4.01 -8.24 -8.07
C ILE A 187 -3.49 -7.31 -9.16
N ASP A 188 -3.89 -7.59 -10.40
CA ASP A 188 -3.51 -6.79 -11.56
C ASP A 188 -4.54 -5.68 -11.83
N THR A 189 -5.83 -6.00 -11.68
CA THR A 189 -6.94 -5.10 -12.02
C THR A 189 -7.67 -4.62 -10.76
N PHE A 190 -8.08 -3.35 -10.76
CA PHE A 190 -8.89 -2.78 -9.69
C PHE A 190 -10.02 -1.94 -10.29
N THR A 191 -11.25 -2.45 -10.23
CA THR A 191 -12.40 -1.86 -10.95
C THR A 191 -13.62 -1.71 -10.06
N GLU A 192 -14.54 -0.81 -10.44
CA GLU A 192 -15.81 -0.67 -9.72
C GLU A 192 -16.74 -1.83 -10.06
N ALA A 193 -17.40 -2.39 -9.05
CA ALA A 193 -18.36 -3.46 -9.20
C ALA A 193 -19.73 -2.97 -9.71
N ASN A 194 -19.74 -2.28 -10.85
CA ASN A 194 -20.95 -1.68 -11.44
C ASN A 194 -21.95 -2.74 -11.92
N ASP A 195 -21.46 -3.89 -12.37
CA ASP A 195 -22.29 -5.01 -12.81
C ASP A 195 -21.88 -6.30 -12.08
N SER A 196 -22.47 -6.52 -10.90
CA SER A 196 -22.20 -7.72 -10.11
C SER A 196 -22.57 -9.04 -10.80
N SER A 197 -23.40 -9.02 -11.86
CA SER A 197 -23.80 -10.23 -12.58
C SER A 197 -22.66 -10.90 -13.33
N LYS A 198 -21.59 -10.16 -13.63
CA LYS A 198 -20.37 -10.66 -14.29
C LYS A 198 -19.36 -11.27 -13.33
N ILE A 199 -19.60 -11.14 -12.02
CA ILE A 199 -18.66 -11.57 -11.00
C ILE A 199 -19.23 -12.81 -10.32
N GLN A 200 -18.47 -13.90 -10.34
CA GLN A 200 -18.91 -15.16 -9.77
C GLN A 200 -19.12 -15.02 -8.26
N ASN A 201 -20.20 -15.62 -7.74
CA ASN A 201 -20.53 -15.63 -6.31
C ASN A 201 -20.68 -14.23 -5.68
N VAL A 202 -20.98 -13.20 -6.47
CA VAL A 202 -21.20 -11.84 -5.98
C VAL A 202 -22.56 -11.32 -6.46
N ALA A 203 -23.34 -10.75 -5.54
CA ALA A 203 -24.59 -10.06 -5.84
C ALA A 203 -24.67 -8.77 -5.04
N LEU A 204 -24.60 -7.63 -5.73
CA LEU A 204 -24.61 -6.31 -5.10
C LEU A 204 -25.97 -5.63 -5.32
N ARG A 205 -26.68 -5.36 -4.23
CA ARG A 205 -27.97 -4.66 -4.28
C ARG A 205 -28.15 -3.81 -3.04
N SER A 206 -27.70 -2.56 -3.11
CA SER A 206 -27.79 -1.59 -2.00
C SER A 206 -29.16 -1.63 -1.30
N PRO A 207 -29.21 -1.75 0.04
CA PRO A 207 -28.09 -1.68 1.00
C PRO A 207 -27.36 -3.01 1.26
N TYR A 208 -27.70 -4.09 0.56
CA TYR A 208 -27.11 -5.41 0.75
C TYR A 208 -26.02 -5.73 -0.28
N ALA A 209 -25.08 -6.56 0.15
CA ALA A 209 -24.17 -7.27 -0.73
C ALA A 209 -24.09 -8.72 -0.26
N ARG A 210 -24.14 -9.66 -1.21
CA ARG A 210 -23.72 -11.03 -0.98
C ARG A 210 -22.41 -11.21 -1.72
N ILE A 211 -21.34 -11.49 -0.98
CA ILE A 211 -20.00 -11.68 -1.53
C ILE A 211 -19.53 -13.04 -1.01
N PHE A 212 -19.31 -13.98 -1.93
CA PHE A 212 -19.05 -15.38 -1.62
C PHE A 212 -20.15 -15.97 -0.70
N SER A 213 -19.77 -16.49 0.47
CA SER A 213 -20.70 -17.03 1.47
C SER A 213 -21.30 -15.99 2.40
N HIS A 214 -20.82 -14.74 2.37
CA HIS A 214 -21.15 -13.73 3.38
C HIS A 214 -22.23 -12.76 2.91
N THR A 215 -23.17 -12.47 3.79
CA THR A 215 -24.21 -11.46 3.59
C THR A 215 -23.85 -10.20 4.38
N ILE A 216 -23.61 -9.10 3.67
CA ILE A 216 -23.19 -7.82 4.21
C ILE A 216 -24.31 -6.80 4.08
N LEU A 217 -24.61 -6.09 5.17
CA LEU A 217 -25.53 -4.95 5.20
C LEU A 217 -24.74 -3.66 5.40
N MET A 218 -24.95 -2.68 4.53
CA MET A 218 -24.39 -1.34 4.66
C MET A 218 -25.44 -0.41 5.28
N ALA A 219 -25.29 -0.15 6.58
CA ALA A 219 -26.19 0.66 7.39
C ALA A 219 -25.83 2.15 7.30
N GLY A 220 -25.88 2.69 6.09
CA GLY A 220 -25.64 4.10 5.78
C GLY A 220 -26.86 4.81 5.17
N ASN A 221 -26.86 6.15 5.22
CA ASN A 221 -27.83 7.01 4.52
C ASN A 221 -29.31 6.63 4.73
N ASN A 222 -29.65 6.01 5.86
CA ASN A 222 -30.99 5.51 6.22
C ASN A 222 -31.64 4.57 5.18
N ARG A 223 -30.88 4.01 4.21
CA ARG A 223 -31.44 3.10 3.19
C ARG A 223 -31.98 1.80 3.80
N TRP A 224 -31.37 1.36 4.90
CA TRP A 224 -31.81 0.20 5.69
C TRP A 224 -33.19 0.37 6.34
N LYS A 225 -33.67 1.61 6.54
CA LYS A 225 -35.00 1.89 7.15
C LYS A 225 -36.16 1.68 6.18
N LYS A 226 -35.91 1.63 4.87
CA LYS A 226 -36.95 1.46 3.83
C LYS A 226 -37.46 0.01 3.72
N ILE A 227 -37.00 -0.87 4.60
CA ILE A 227 -37.22 -2.31 4.50
C ILE A 227 -38.21 -2.70 5.58
N THR A 228 -39.39 -3.12 5.14
CA THR A 228 -40.50 -3.57 5.97
C THR A 228 -40.76 -5.04 5.67
N GLY A 229 -39.89 -5.91 6.19
CA GLY A 229 -40.05 -7.36 6.09
C GLY A 229 -40.54 -7.92 7.43
N GLU A 230 -41.50 -8.84 7.40
CA GLU A 230 -41.97 -9.53 8.62
C GLU A 230 -40.95 -10.55 9.15
N LYS A 231 -40.12 -11.12 8.25
CA LYS A 231 -39.09 -12.09 8.60
C LYS A 231 -37.72 -11.41 8.66
N LYS A 232 -37.02 -11.58 9.79
CA LYS A 232 -35.65 -11.12 9.95
C LYS A 232 -34.73 -11.80 8.94
N VAL A 233 -33.89 -11.01 8.28
CA VAL A 233 -32.84 -11.50 7.39
C VAL A 233 -31.58 -11.74 8.21
N ASN A 234 -30.89 -12.85 7.96
CA ASN A 234 -29.59 -13.14 8.56
C ASN A 234 -28.50 -12.32 7.86
N ILE A 235 -27.72 -11.59 8.65
CA ILE A 235 -26.65 -10.71 8.19
C ILE A 235 -25.37 -11.12 8.92
N ASP A 236 -24.36 -11.53 8.17
CA ASP A 236 -23.08 -11.94 8.73
C ASP A 236 -22.31 -10.70 9.21
N PHE A 237 -22.27 -9.65 8.38
CA PHE A 237 -21.59 -8.40 8.71
C PHE A 237 -22.50 -7.19 8.46
N CYS A 238 -22.80 -6.44 9.52
CA CYS A 238 -23.47 -5.15 9.42
C CYS A 238 -22.45 -4.02 9.55
N VAL A 239 -22.17 -3.31 8.45
CA VAL A 239 -21.23 -2.19 8.41
C VAL A 239 -21.98 -0.88 8.62
N ILE A 240 -21.72 -0.20 9.74
CA ILE A 240 -22.25 1.12 10.05
C ILE A 240 -21.33 2.17 9.43
N THR A 241 -21.92 3.06 8.63
CA THR A 241 -21.19 4.10 7.88
C THR A 241 -21.71 5.50 8.23
N LYS A 242 -21.21 6.51 7.52
CA LYS A 242 -21.59 7.92 7.73
C LYS A 242 -23.10 8.11 7.56
N ARG A 243 -23.69 9.04 8.31
CA ARG A 243 -25.15 9.36 8.29
C ARG A 243 -26.06 8.19 8.72
N PHE A 244 -25.55 7.31 9.57
CA PHE A 244 -26.39 6.36 10.31
C PHE A 244 -27.19 7.11 11.38
N ASN A 245 -28.51 7.25 11.18
CA ASN A 245 -29.41 7.95 12.11
C ASN A 245 -30.35 6.97 12.82
N GLY A 246 -29.85 5.82 13.29
CA GLY A 246 -30.62 4.86 14.08
C GLY A 246 -29.83 4.30 15.25
N THR A 247 -30.35 3.26 15.87
CA THR A 247 -29.72 2.54 16.97
C THR A 247 -29.37 1.11 16.56
N VAL A 248 -28.46 0.48 17.31
CA VAL A 248 -28.20 -0.96 17.15
C VAL A 248 -29.46 -1.78 17.43
N GLU A 249 -30.31 -1.30 18.33
CA GLU A 249 -31.61 -1.90 18.62
C GLU A 249 -32.53 -1.91 17.38
N ASP A 250 -32.63 -0.79 16.65
CA ASP A 250 -33.42 -0.71 15.42
C ASP A 250 -32.97 -1.76 14.39
N LEU A 251 -31.65 -1.95 14.27
CA LEU A 251 -31.06 -2.94 13.39
C LEU A 251 -31.34 -4.37 13.89
N ALA A 252 -31.18 -4.64 15.19
CA ALA A 252 -31.45 -5.95 15.79
C ALA A 252 -32.94 -6.35 15.75
N ARG A 253 -33.86 -5.38 15.65
CA ARG A 253 -35.29 -5.63 15.42
C ARG A 253 -35.55 -6.14 14.00
N LEU A 254 -34.84 -5.62 13.01
CA LEU A 254 -35.05 -5.94 11.59
C LEU A 254 -34.19 -7.12 11.11
N TYR A 255 -33.02 -7.33 11.72
CA TYR A 255 -32.00 -8.26 11.24
C TYR A 255 -31.48 -9.16 12.36
N ASN A 256 -31.03 -10.35 11.98
CA ASN A 256 -30.23 -11.20 12.84
C ASN A 256 -28.75 -10.97 12.47
N ILE A 257 -28.01 -10.24 13.30
CA ILE A 257 -26.67 -9.74 12.98
C ILE A 257 -25.62 -10.52 13.77
N ASN A 258 -24.69 -11.17 13.08
CA ASN A 258 -23.60 -11.91 13.71
C ASN A 258 -22.46 -10.99 14.13
N HIS A 259 -22.01 -10.12 13.21
CA HIS A 259 -20.93 -9.17 13.44
C HIS A 259 -21.35 -7.76 13.02
N MET A 260 -20.92 -6.78 13.81
CA MET A 260 -21.15 -5.38 13.52
C MET A 260 -19.82 -4.65 13.39
N VAL A 261 -19.70 -3.88 12.31
CA VAL A 261 -18.47 -3.25 11.87
C VAL A 261 -18.70 -1.74 11.82
N ILE A 262 -17.99 -0.99 12.65
CA ILE A 262 -18.09 0.46 12.70
C ILE A 262 -17.02 1.00 11.74
N SER A 263 -17.47 1.69 10.69
CA SER A 263 -16.54 2.34 9.78
C SER A 263 -15.86 3.55 10.42
N GLY A 264 -14.62 3.84 10.02
CA GLY A 264 -13.93 5.04 10.48
C GLY A 264 -14.58 6.36 10.07
N ASN A 265 -15.50 6.33 9.12
CA ASN A 265 -16.29 7.50 8.69
C ASN A 265 -17.47 7.82 9.62
N VAL A 266 -17.71 6.98 10.63
CA VAL A 266 -18.65 7.29 11.71
C VAL A 266 -18.05 8.40 12.58
N TYR A 267 -18.89 9.35 12.99
CA TYR A 267 -18.49 10.43 13.88
C TYR A 267 -18.04 9.86 15.23
N GLU A 268 -16.80 10.16 15.62
CA GLU A 268 -16.10 9.48 16.72
C GLU A 268 -16.82 9.53 18.08
N PRO A 269 -17.44 10.65 18.49
CA PRO A 269 -18.26 10.69 19.70
C PRO A 269 -19.44 9.71 19.72
N ASN A 270 -19.91 9.24 18.57
CA ASN A 270 -21.00 8.27 18.48
C ASN A 270 -20.50 6.82 18.65
N THR A 271 -19.21 6.56 18.40
CA THR A 271 -18.63 5.22 18.43
C THR A 271 -18.75 4.53 19.79
N PRO A 272 -18.46 5.17 20.95
CA PRO A 272 -18.63 4.54 22.26
C PRO A 272 -20.07 4.10 22.55
N SER A 273 -21.05 4.92 22.13
CA SER A 273 -22.48 4.60 22.29
C SER A 273 -22.88 3.37 21.48
N ILE A 274 -22.39 3.27 20.24
CA ILE A 274 -22.65 2.11 19.39
C ILE A 274 -22.02 0.85 20.01
N ILE A 275 -20.77 0.92 20.45
CA ILE A 275 -20.06 -0.20 21.08
C ILE A 275 -20.80 -0.67 22.35
N ASP A 276 -21.27 0.24 23.19
CA ASP A 276 -22.03 -0.10 24.40
C ASP A 276 -23.33 -0.83 24.05
N GLN A 277 -24.06 -0.34 23.03
CA GLN A 277 -25.27 -1.01 22.55
C GLN A 277 -24.96 -2.41 22.01
N CYS A 278 -23.88 -2.60 21.24
CA CYS A 278 -23.48 -3.93 20.76
C CYS A 278 -23.28 -4.91 21.92
N ARG A 279 -22.60 -4.47 22.99
CA ARG A 279 -22.34 -5.30 24.18
C ARG A 279 -23.65 -5.71 24.86
N ARG A 280 -24.62 -4.79 24.99
CA ARG A 280 -25.94 -5.08 25.57
C ARG A 280 -26.72 -6.13 24.78
N PHE A 281 -26.61 -6.10 23.44
CA PHE A 281 -27.28 -7.06 22.56
C PHE A 281 -26.45 -8.32 22.28
N GLY A 282 -25.27 -8.47 22.89
CA GLY A 282 -24.40 -9.64 22.69
C GLY A 282 -23.80 -9.73 21.28
N ILE A 283 -23.75 -8.62 20.53
CA ILE A 283 -23.24 -8.56 19.16
C ILE A 283 -21.74 -8.26 19.19
N LYS A 284 -20.94 -9.02 18.44
CA LYS A 284 -19.51 -8.76 18.29
C LYS A 284 -19.30 -7.48 17.48
N CYS A 285 -18.68 -6.46 18.09
CA CYS A 285 -18.39 -5.19 17.44
C CYS A 285 -16.90 -5.00 17.11
N LEU A 286 -16.65 -4.53 15.89
CA LEU A 286 -15.33 -4.33 15.29
C LEU A 286 -15.20 -2.88 14.81
N ASN A 287 -14.07 -2.23 15.07
CA ASN A 287 -13.83 -0.83 14.69
C ASN A 287 -12.76 -0.74 13.59
N LEU A 288 -13.14 -0.26 12.41
CA LEU A 288 -12.23 -0.13 11.27
C LEU A 288 -11.18 0.98 11.43
N ARG A 289 -11.30 1.88 12.43
CA ARG A 289 -10.21 2.83 12.76
C ARG A 289 -9.03 2.15 13.44
N GLU A 290 -9.28 1.06 14.14
CA GLU A 290 -8.26 0.33 14.90
C GLU A 290 -7.59 -0.74 14.02
N LYS A 291 -8.37 -1.42 13.17
CA LYS A 291 -7.86 -2.49 12.32
C LYS A 291 -8.73 -2.68 11.06
N SER A 292 -8.11 -2.83 9.90
CA SER A 292 -8.80 -3.28 8.68
C SER A 292 -9.35 -4.69 8.87
N LEU A 293 -10.57 -4.95 8.41
CA LEU A 293 -11.25 -6.23 8.62
C LEU A 293 -11.19 -7.09 7.36
N ILE A 294 -10.54 -8.24 7.47
CA ILE A 294 -10.65 -9.33 6.51
C ILE A 294 -11.94 -10.09 6.81
N ILE A 295 -12.80 -10.18 5.80
CA ILE A 295 -14.06 -10.92 5.80
C ILE A 295 -13.76 -12.24 5.07
N ASP A 296 -13.13 -13.17 5.81
CA ASP A 296 -12.87 -14.55 5.37
C ASP A 296 -14.08 -15.45 5.66
#